data_AF-A0A346PEK8-F1
#
_entry.id   AF-A0A346PEK8-F1
#
_cell.length_a   1.000
_cell.length_b   1.000
_cell.length_c   1.000
_cell.angle_alpha   90.00
_cell.angle_beta   90.00
_cell.angle_gamma   90.00
#
_symmetry.space_group_name_H-M   'P 1'
#
loop_
_entity.id
_entity.type
_entity.pdbx_description
1 polymer ?
#
loop_
_entity_poly.entity_id
_entity_poly.type
_entity_poly.pdbx_seq_one_letter_code
_entity_poly.pdbx_strand_id
1 'polypeptide(L)' 'MWTVLAYGFLLLVVLQMVAATLVRRDAIEIGMRHPEAWFRAVMFPVLGLPLLLHYRSKRAVHLERDEQV' A
#
# COMPACT_ATOMS: atom_id res chain seq x y z
N MET A 1 -5.58 -18.38 -24.20
CA MET A 1 -4.82 -18.46 -22.93
C MET A 1 -4.00 -17.19 -22.67
N TRP A 2 -3.16 -16.73 -23.61
CA TRP A 2 -2.37 -15.51 -23.45
C TRP A 2 -3.18 -14.24 -23.17
N THR A 3 -4.38 -14.12 -23.77
CA THR A 3 -5.31 -13.02 -23.52
C THR A 3 -5.80 -12.99 -22.08
N VAL A 4 -6.13 -14.13 -21.48
CA VAL A 4 -6.57 -14.23 -20.07
C VAL A 4 -5.43 -13.83 -19.13
N LEU A 5 -4.21 -14.27 -19.40
CA LEU A 5 -3.02 -13.86 -18.64
C LEU A 5 -2.76 -12.35 -18.78
N ALA A 6 -2.90 -11.79 -19.98
CA ALA A 6 -2.74 -10.36 -20.21
C ALA A 6 -3.79 -9.53 -19.46
N TYR A 7 -5.06 -9.93 -19.50
CA TYR A 7 -6.12 -9.26 -18.73
C TYR A 7 -5.92 -9.40 -17.21
N GLY A 8 -5.49 -10.57 -16.73
CA GLY A 8 -5.17 -10.77 -15.32
C GLY A 8 -4.01 -9.90 -14.84
N PHE A 9 -2.96 -9.78 -15.65
CA PHE A 9 -1.83 -8.90 -15.37
C PHE A 9 -2.24 -7.42 -15.37
N LEU A 10 -3.04 -7.00 -16.36
CA LEU A 10 -3.56 -5.64 -16.45
C LEU A 10 -4.40 -5.29 -15.21
N LEU A 11 -5.29 -6.19 -14.80
CA LEU A 11 -6.11 -6.04 -13.60
C LEU A 11 -5.25 -5.88 -12.35
N LEU A 12 -4.21 -6.69 -12.21
CA LEU A 12 -3.28 -6.64 -11.08
C LEU A 12 -2.53 -5.30 -11.01
N VAL A 13 -2.08 -4.78 -12.15
CA VAL A 13 -1.41 -3.48 -12.24
C VAL A 13 -2.36 -2.33 -11.86
N VAL A 14 -3.61 -2.37 -12.34
CA VAL A 14 -4.62 -1.37 -12.01
C VAL A 14 -4.92 -1.38 -10.52
N LEU A 15 -5.13 -2.56 -9.92
CA LEU A 15 -5.37 -2.70 -8.48
C LEU A 15 -4.17 -2.19 -7.65
N GLN A 16 -2.95 -2.45 -8.10
CA GLN A 16 -1.74 -1.94 -7.43
C GLN A 16 -1.62 -0.43 -7.52
N MET A 17 -1.93 0.18 -8.66
CA MET A 17 -1.94 1.64 -8.78
C MET A 17 -2.94 2.25 -7.79
N VAL A 18 -4.16 1.72 -7.72
CA VAL A 18 -5.18 2.21 -6.78
C VAL A 18 -4.68 2.07 -5.33
N ALA A 19 -4.16 0.89 -4.96
CA ALA A 19 -3.63 0.64 -3.63
C ALA A 19 -2.46 1.58 -3.28
N ALA A 20 -1.49 1.76 -4.18
CA ALA A 20 -0.35 2.65 -3.97
C ALA A 20 -0.79 4.11 -3.78
N THR A 21 -1.82 4.54 -4.52
CA THR A 21 -2.37 5.89 -4.42
C THR A 21 -3.06 6.11 -3.08
N LEU A 22 -3.83 5.13 -2.60
CA LEU A 22 -4.48 5.16 -1.29
C LEU A 22 -3.45 5.18 -0.15
N VAL A 23 -2.44 4.30 -0.21
CA VAL A 23 -1.35 4.26 0.78
C VAL A 23 -0.58 5.57 0.81
N ARG A 24 -0.29 6.16 -0.35
CA ARG A 24 0.37 7.48 -0.40
C ARG A 24 -0.47 8.56 0.28
N ARG A 25 -1.79 8.59 0.04
CA ARG A 25 -2.69 9.55 0.68
C ARG A 25 -2.75 9.36 2.19
N ASP A 26 -2.99 8.13 2.65
CA ASP A 26 -3.02 7.78 4.08
C ASP A 26 -1.66 8.08 4.73
N ALA A 27 -0.55 7.87 4.02
CA ALA A 27 0.78 8.18 4.54
C ALA A 27 1.06 9.68 4.69
N ILE A 28 0.50 10.51 3.80
CA ILE A 28 0.56 11.97 3.91
C ILE A 28 -0.30 12.43 5.08
N GLU A 29 -1.50 11.87 5.24
CA GLU A 29 -2.44 12.20 6.31
C GLU A 29 -1.89 11.85 7.71
N ILE A 30 -1.18 10.73 7.82
CA ILE A 30 -0.49 10.30 9.06
C ILE A 30 0.82 11.07 9.30
N GLY A 31 1.26 11.93 8.36
CA GLY A 31 2.47 12.74 8.51
C GLY A 31 3.78 11.95 8.40
N MET A 32 3.80 10.83 7.67
CA MET A 32 5.04 10.08 7.46
C MET A 32 6.04 10.85 6.58
N ARG A 33 7.32 10.78 6.96
CA ARG A 33 8.41 11.53 6.30
C ARG A 33 8.61 11.24 4.80
N HIS A 34 8.22 10.05 4.31
CA HIS A 34 8.52 9.63 2.93
C HIS A 34 7.34 8.90 2.25
N PRO A 35 6.25 9.58 1.89
CA PRO A 35 5.08 8.97 1.23
C PRO A 35 5.41 8.41 -0.18
N GLU A 36 6.40 9.00 -0.85
CA GLU A 36 6.95 8.50 -2.13
C GLU A 36 7.59 7.11 -1.99
N ALA A 37 8.27 6.83 -0.88
CA ALA A 37 8.90 5.53 -0.66
C ALA A 37 7.84 4.42 -0.50
N TRP A 38 6.74 4.74 0.18
CA TRP A 38 5.59 3.83 0.31
C TRP A 38 4.90 3.57 -1.03
N PHE A 39 4.70 4.61 -1.85
CA PHE A 39 4.16 4.46 -3.20
C PHE A 39 5.01 3.49 -4.04
N ARG A 40 6.34 3.68 -4.06
CA ARG A 40 7.26 2.80 -4.79
C ARG A 40 7.27 1.38 -4.22
N ALA A 41 7.20 1.23 -2.90
CA ALA A 41 7.19 -0.07 -2.24
C ALA A 41 5.93 -0.89 -2.58
N VAL A 42 4.75 -0.24 -2.65
CA VAL A 42 3.48 -0.88 -3.02
C VAL A 42 3.42 -1.18 -4.53
N MET A 43 4.11 -0.39 -5.35
CA MET A 43 4.24 -0.62 -6.79
C MET A 43 5.08 -1.85 -7.16
N PHE A 44 5.83 -2.45 -6.24
CA PHE A 44 6.47 -3.75 -6.45
C PHE A 44 5.54 -4.88 -6.01
N PRO A 45 4.95 -5.68 -6.92
CA PRO A 45 3.98 -6.73 -6.57
C PRO A 45 4.43 -7.68 -5.46
N VAL A 46 5.70 -8.05 -5.51
CA VAL A 46 6.33 -9.02 -4.62
C VAL A 46 6.56 -8.44 -3.22
N LEU A 47 6.78 -7.13 -3.12
CA LEU A 47 7.08 -6.43 -1.87
C LEU A 47 5.86 -5.69 -1.30
N GLY A 48 4.91 -5.27 -2.14
CA GLY A 48 3.77 -4.46 -1.78
C GLY A 48 2.78 -5.20 -0.88
N LEU A 49 2.58 -6.50 -1.09
CA LEU A 49 1.73 -7.35 -0.25
C LEU A 49 2.25 -7.47 1.20
N PRO A 50 3.51 -7.88 1.45
CA PRO A 50 4.04 -7.90 2.81
C PRO A 50 4.18 -6.51 3.43
N LEU A 51 4.50 -5.47 2.64
CA LEU A 51 4.52 -4.09 3.13
C LEU A 51 3.15 -3.57 3.55
N LEU A 52 2.08 -3.92 2.82
CA LEU A 52 0.70 -3.57 3.19
C LEU A 52 0.30 -4.21 4.53
N LEU A 53 0.67 -5.47 4.75
CA LEU A 53 0.44 -6.16 6.02
C LEU A 53 1.24 -5.52 7.16
N HIS A 54 2.52 -5.20 6.93
CA HIS A 54 3.36 -4.52 7.91
C HIS A 54 2.84 -3.11 8.23
N TYR A 55 2.37 -2.39 7.21
CA TYR A 55 1.77 -1.06 7.35
C TYR A 55 0.48 -1.10 8.20
N ARG A 56 -0.43 -2.03 7.91
CA ARG A 56 -1.64 -2.26 8.71
C ARG A 56 -1.31 -2.55 10.18
N SER A 57 -0.29 -3.36 10.43
CA SER A 57 0.17 -3.65 11.79
C SER A 57 0.67 -2.40 12.51
N LYS A 58 1.48 -1.56 11.85
CA LYS A 58 1.97 -0.30 12.44
C LYS A 58 0.85 0.73 12.67
N ARG A 59 -0.14 0.80 11.77
CA ARG A 59 -1.30 1.69 11.89
C ARG A 59 -2.16 1.34 13.10
N ALA A 60 -2.39 0.05 13.36
CA ALA A 60 -3.11 -0.40 14.56
C ALA A 60 -2.39 0.02 15.85
N VAL A 61 -1.05 -0.15 15.89
CA VAL A 61 -0.23 0.25 17.05
C VAL A 61 -0.20 1.77 17.26
N HIS A 62 -0.28 2.58 16.20
CA HIS A 62 -0.39 4.03 16.34
C HIS A 62 -1.76 4.47 16.88
N LEU A 63 -2.85 3.85 16.42
CA LEU A 63 -4.20 4.15 16.88
C LEU A 63 -4.42 3.82 18.37
N GLU A 64 -3.89 2.69 18.86
CA GLU A 64 -3.96 2.35 20.30
C GLU A 64 -3.18 3.31 21.19
N ARG A 65 -2.14 3.96 20.63
CA ARG A 65 -1.28 4.88 21.38
C ARG A 65 -1.91 6.26 21.55
N ASP A 66 -2.75 6.69 20.61
CA ASP A 66 -3.51 7.95 20.72
C ASP A 66 -4.75 7.81 21.61
N GLU A 67 -5.28 6.59 21.80
CA GLU A 67 -6.40 6.32 22.72
C GLU A 67 -5.99 6.25 24.20
N GLN A 68 -4.69 6.10 24.49
CA GLN A 68 -4.14 6.00 25.85
C GLN A 68 -3.56 7.33 26.39
N VAL A 69 -3.65 8.43 25.64
CA VAL A 69 -3.18 9.77 26.04
C VAL A 69 -4.35 10.68 26.43
#